data_AF-A0A1S2QRA6-F1
#
_entry.id   AF-A0A1S2QRA6-F1
#
_cell.length_a   1.000
_cell.length_b   1.000
_cell.length_c   1.000
_cell.angle_alpha   90.00
_cell.angle_beta   90.00
_cell.angle_gamma   90.00
#
_symmetry.space_group_name_H-M   'P 1'
#
loop_
_entity.id
_entity.type
_entity.pdbx_description
1 polymer ?
#
loop_
_entity_poly.entity_id
_entity_poly.type
_entity_poly.pdbx_seq_one_letter_code
_entity_poly.pdbx_strand_id
1 'polypeptide(L)' 'MAAEDFSFFLQKASGCFYTIGAGNKEKGIIYPHHHPRFTFDEDAMEYGVNIFLHAAFKILNQ' A
#
# COMPACT_ATOMS: atom_id res chain seq x y z
N MET A 1 3.53 -9.35 -7.63
CA MET A 1 2.57 -8.35 -8.14
C MET A 1 1.70 -9.00 -9.19
N ALA A 2 0.39 -8.76 -9.13
CA ALA A 2 -0.54 -9.05 -10.22
C ALA A 2 -0.52 -7.89 -11.24
N ALA A 3 -1.40 -7.94 -12.25
CA ALA A 3 -1.65 -6.79 -13.11
C ALA A 3 -2.34 -5.66 -12.33
N GLU A 4 -1.88 -4.43 -12.52
CA GLU A 4 -2.36 -3.23 -11.81
C GLU A 4 -2.54 -2.10 -12.84
N ASP A 5 -3.74 -1.51 -12.89
CA ASP A 5 -4.08 -0.49 -13.89
C ASP A 5 -3.57 0.91 -13.50
N PHE A 6 -3.03 1.08 -12.28
CA PHE A 6 -2.41 2.32 -11.84
C PHE A 6 -1.32 2.84 -12.81
N SER A 7 -0.68 1.94 -13.56
CA SER A 7 0.28 2.27 -14.61
C SER A 7 -0.26 3.25 -15.66
N PHE A 8 -1.57 3.27 -15.94
CA PHE A 8 -2.18 4.24 -16.86
C PHE A 8 -2.10 5.68 -16.34
N PHE A 9 -2.18 5.90 -15.02
CA PHE A 9 -1.98 7.23 -14.43
C PHE A 9 -0.53 7.68 -14.58
N LEU A 10 0.42 6.76 -14.38
CA LEU A 10 1.86 7.02 -14.49
C LEU A 10 2.32 7.38 -15.91
N GLN A 11 1.50 7.09 -16.94
CA GLN A 11 1.75 7.57 -18.31
C GLN A 11 1.42 9.06 -18.50
N LYS A 12 0.64 9.66 -17.60
CA LYS A 12 0.14 11.04 -17.74
C LYS A 12 0.79 12.02 -16.75
N ALA A 13 1.23 11.54 -15.60
CA ALA A 13 1.89 12.35 -14.59
C ALA A 13 2.99 11.54 -13.89
N SER A 14 4.04 12.24 -13.44
CA SER A 14 5.02 11.65 -12.52
C SER A 14 4.30 11.25 -11.23
N GLY A 15 4.40 9.97 -10.88
CA GLY A 15 3.79 9.43 -9.68
C GLY A 15 4.57 8.24 -9.15
N CYS A 16 4.09 7.69 -8.05
CA CYS A 16 4.69 6.54 -7.39
C CYS A 16 3.58 5.60 -6.93
N PHE A 17 3.78 4.30 -7.15
CA PHE A 17 2.99 3.23 -6.57
C PHE A 17 3.87 2.44 -5.61
N TYR A 18 3.35 2.15 -4.42
CA TYR A 18 4.09 1.42 -3.39
C TYR A 18 3.15 0.46 -2.65
N THR A 19 3.74 -0.51 -1.96
CA THR A 19 3.02 -1.50 -1.16
C THR A 19 3.38 -1.32 0.31
N ILE A 20 2.41 -1.58 1.19
CA ILE A 20 2.61 -1.62 2.64
C ILE A 20 2.59 -3.08 3.07
N GLY A 21 3.63 -3.49 3.81
CA GLY A 21 3.68 -4.84 4.38
C GLY A 21 2.62 -4.99 5.46
N ALA A 22 1.63 -5.85 5.23
CA ALA A 22 0.53 -6.11 6.16
C ALA A 22 0.36 -7.60 6.50
N GLY A 23 1.37 -8.42 6.19
CA GLY A 23 1.43 -9.82 6.61
C GLY A 23 2.06 -9.96 8.00
N ASN A 24 1.56 -10.90 8.80
CA ASN A 24 2.07 -11.15 10.14
C ASN A 24 2.04 -12.64 10.45
N LYS A 25 3.21 -13.28 10.47
CA LYS A 25 3.34 -14.73 10.72
C LYS A 25 2.96 -15.12 12.13
N GLU A 26 3.24 -14.27 13.12
CA GLU A 26 2.93 -14.52 14.54
C GLU A 26 1.41 -14.49 14.78
N LYS A 27 0.69 -13.59 14.10
CA LYS A 27 -0.78 -13.51 14.11
C LYS A 27 -1.45 -14.48 13.11
N GLY A 28 -0.69 -15.31 12.39
CA GLY A 28 -1.22 -16.25 11.39
C GLY A 28 -1.74 -15.61 10.08
N ILE A 29 -1.43 -14.34 9.85
CA ILE A 29 -1.82 -13.54 8.69
C ILE A 29 -0.84 -13.81 7.54
N ILE A 30 -1.04 -14.95 6.87
CA ILE A 30 -0.09 -15.49 5.87
C ILE A 30 -0.71 -15.73 4.49
N TYR A 31 -2.03 -15.59 4.36
CA TYR A 31 -2.72 -15.84 3.10
C TYR A 31 -2.60 -14.63 2.17
N PRO A 32 -2.27 -14.83 0.88
CA PRO A 32 -2.05 -13.73 -0.05
C PRO A 32 -3.37 -13.08 -0.49
N HIS A 33 -3.27 -11.91 -1.14
CA HIS A 33 -4.38 -11.30 -1.86
C HIS A 33 -5.05 -12.33 -2.80
N HIS A 34 -6.37 -12.22 -2.96
CA HIS A 34 -7.24 -13.15 -3.72
C HIS A 34 -7.45 -14.55 -3.10
N HIS A 35 -6.86 -14.87 -1.95
CA HIS A 35 -7.16 -16.11 -1.25
C HIS A 35 -8.45 -15.98 -0.39
N PRO A 36 -9.33 -17.01 -0.27
CA PRO A 36 -10.59 -16.90 0.51
C PRO A 36 -10.42 -16.63 2.02
N ARG A 37 -9.23 -16.91 2.55
CA ARG A 37 -8.84 -16.63 3.94
C ARG A 37 -7.98 -15.37 4.07
N PHE A 38 -7.96 -14.52 3.04
CA PHE A 38 -7.23 -13.27 3.11
C PHE A 38 -7.74 -12.42 4.26
N THR A 39 -6.80 -11.94 5.04
CA THR A 39 -6.94 -10.86 6.01
C THR A 39 -5.57 -10.17 6.09
N PHE A 40 -5.47 -9.05 6.79
CA PHE A 40 -4.24 -8.29 6.92
C PHE A 40 -4.09 -7.74 8.33
N ASP A 41 -2.86 -7.40 8.73
CA ASP A 41 -2.59 -6.78 10.02
C ASP A 41 -3.00 -5.31 10.01
N GLU A 42 -4.01 -4.92 10.78
CA GLU A 42 -4.54 -3.55 10.80
C GLU A 42 -3.54 -2.53 11.36
N ASP A 43 -2.53 -2.97 12.12
CA ASP A 43 -1.41 -2.12 12.53
C ASP A 43 -0.68 -1.53 11.30
N ALA A 44 -0.81 -2.17 10.13
CA ALA A 44 -0.24 -1.67 8.88
C ALA A 44 -0.91 -0.37 8.36
N MET A 45 -2.14 -0.08 8.78
CA MET A 45 -2.89 1.10 8.33
C MET A 45 -2.20 2.40 8.72
N GLU A 46 -1.58 2.44 9.91
CA GLU A 46 -0.86 3.62 10.39
C GLU A 46 0.31 3.98 9.46
N TYR A 47 1.08 3.00 8.99
CA TYR A 47 2.15 3.24 8.03
C TYR A 47 1.61 3.80 6.70
N GLY A 48 0.47 3.28 6.24
CA GLY A 48 -0.20 3.77 5.03
C GLY A 48 -0.57 5.26 5.14
N VAL A 49 -1.27 5.64 6.20
CA VAL A 49 -1.67 7.04 6.45
C VAL A 49 -0.45 7.95 6.57
N ASN A 50 0.56 7.53 7.34
CA ASN A 50 1.77 8.32 7.54
C ASN A 50 2.53 8.55 6.23
N ILE A 51 2.66 7.55 5.36
CA ILE A 51 3.33 7.74 4.05
C ILE A 51 2.54 8.68 3.15
N PHE A 52 1.21 8.55 3.11
CA PHE A 52 0.36 9.45 2.33
C PHE A 52 0.46 10.91 2.81
N LEU A 53 0.40 11.15 4.11
CA LEU A 53 0.53 12.49 4.69
C LEU A 53 1.92 13.10 4.42
N HIS A 54 2.99 12.33 4.65
CA HIS A 54 4.35 12.79 4.34
C HIS A 54 4.53 13.11 2.86
N ALA A 55 3.99 12.28 1.96
CA ALA A 55 4.04 12.54 0.53
C ALA A 55 3.30 13.84 0.17
N ALA A 56 2.09 14.04 0.72
CA ALA A 56 1.32 15.25 0.49
C ALA A 56 2.05 16.51 0.98
N PHE A 57 2.54 16.53 2.23
CA PHE A 57 3.27 17.68 2.76
C PHE A 57 4.56 17.96 1.97
N LYS A 58 5.32 16.90 1.63
CA LYS A 58 6.54 17.04 0.82
C LYS A 58 6.25 17.62 -0.57
N ILE A 59 5.17 17.20 -1.22
CA ILE A 59 4.78 17.70 -2.55
C ILE A 59 4.29 19.15 -2.47
N LEU A 60 3.60 19.50 -1.38
CA LEU A 60 3.04 20.85 -1.16
C LEU A 60 4.03 21.84 -0.53
N ASN A 61 5.26 21.41 -0.21
CA ASN A 61 6.26 22.17 0.54
C ASN A 61 5.74 22.70 1.89
N GLN A 62 5.00 21.84 2.60
CA GLN A 62 4.49 22.08 3.96
C GLN A 62 5.32 21.34 5.01
#